data_AF-A0A7C7V0H3-F1
#
_entry.id   AF-A0A7C7V0H3-F1
#
_cell.length_a   1.000
_cell.length_b   1.000
_cell.length_c   1.000
_cell.angle_alpha   90.00
_cell.angle_beta   90.00
_cell.angle_gamma   90.00
#
_symmetry.space_group_name_H-M   'P 1'
#
loop_
_entity.id
_entity.type
_entity.pdbx_description
1 polymer ?
#
loop_
_entity_poly.entity_id
_entity_poly.type
_entity_poly.pdbx_seq_one_letter_code
_entity_poly.pdbx_strand_id
1 'polypeptide(L)'
;MRDDLPANPRWLKENAEVTSMTRYRPVTGRRDLRVAICILQSPARRRGITLLEVLVSIFIITFGLLGVLAVIPIGRFDLAEMHKADRAAACGRAGLREAQLRGFLNPRLWLYRNRIQAVVLGNPAGDAAALEFGEGYALDPLFIANNQGPNDGPTASFPYGVSPPFVAMKRVTLDPDFDMNPLTPINAVASAAANQVNAALHRAVFDRIFTWPDILNVPVPEVADERPRQFITALDTSSTPSGLLPCAWPPSPVDGVPPRNVLAPLMRQSLADFTWMITVAPRVERSDFFYDADGDGQPDDYDGDGIVPDFFGFLRKKGLYDVSVVVFHKRDVSDGAFPPAPGEPAAERVAMIEQDAFLGAGLSGGDVALSTVAPSGSPRDLELRKGQWLLLCGVQRVVDPSNGNLVPTMIRKVFKWYRVVAVGDFDPSANRPTRYVTLAGPDWDPNWSFLDTDGDGVRETQAALFSDTAGVYTVTTELHWNSIWEY
;
A
#
# COMPACT_ATOMS: atom_id res chain seq x y z
N MET A 1 28.16 -29.43 -25.89
CA MET A 1 27.75 -28.06 -26.23
C MET A 1 27.76 -27.27 -24.93
N ARG A 2 28.85 -26.74 -24.35
CA ARG A 2 30.12 -26.18 -24.83
C ARG A 2 30.04 -25.21 -26.00
N ASP A 3 30.37 -23.98 -25.62
CA ASP A 3 30.94 -22.87 -26.38
C ASP A 3 29.91 -21.94 -27.06
N ASP A 4 29.63 -20.80 -26.40
CA ASP A 4 29.97 -19.46 -26.91
C ASP A 4 29.32 -18.35 -26.05
N LEU A 5 30.12 -17.73 -25.17
CA LEU A 5 29.80 -16.44 -24.55
C LEU A 5 30.98 -15.49 -24.81
N PRO A 6 30.77 -14.31 -25.42
CA PRO A 6 31.84 -13.36 -25.67
C PRO A 6 32.23 -12.63 -24.38
N ALA A 7 33.49 -12.78 -24.00
CA ALA A 7 34.14 -12.01 -22.96
C ALA A 7 34.26 -10.54 -23.37
N ASN A 8 33.58 -9.64 -22.67
CA ASN A 8 33.76 -8.20 -22.79
C ASN A 8 34.31 -7.62 -21.48
N PRO A 9 35.62 -7.35 -21.35
CA PRO A 9 36.20 -6.81 -20.14
C PRO A 9 36.26 -5.29 -20.24
N ARG A 10 35.13 -4.60 -20.06
CA ARG A 10 35.09 -3.13 -20.06
C ARG A 10 34.56 -2.47 -18.79
N TRP A 11 34.15 -3.24 -17.79
CA TRP A 11 33.51 -2.73 -16.57
C TRP A 11 34.38 -2.72 -15.30
N LEU A 12 35.70 -2.95 -15.40
CA LEU A 12 36.62 -3.01 -14.25
C LEU A 12 37.62 -1.85 -14.15
N LYS A 13 37.38 -0.70 -14.79
CA LYS A 13 38.33 0.44 -14.77
C LYS A 13 37.84 1.74 -14.09
N GLU A 14 36.67 1.78 -13.46
CA GLU A 14 36.11 3.06 -12.98
C GLU A 14 35.96 3.22 -11.46
N ASN A 15 36.52 2.33 -10.63
CA ASN A 15 36.43 2.45 -9.16
C ASN A 15 37.80 2.53 -8.43
N ALA A 16 38.85 3.03 -9.11
CA ALA A 16 40.19 3.14 -8.52
C ALA A 16 40.58 4.56 -8.01
N GLU A 17 39.69 5.56 -8.07
CA GLU A 17 40.04 6.94 -7.71
C GLU A 17 39.06 7.61 -6.72
N VAL A 18 38.82 7.01 -5.54
CA VAL A 18 38.29 7.77 -4.38
C VAL A 18 38.95 7.32 -3.07
N THR A 19 40.27 7.17 -3.08
CA THR A 19 41.03 6.90 -1.84
C THR A 19 42.34 7.68 -1.79
N SER A 20 42.26 9.01 -1.94
CA SER A 20 43.34 9.87 -1.43
C SER A 20 42.90 11.32 -1.31
N MET A 21 42.39 11.74 -0.13
CA MET A 21 42.70 13.05 0.43
C MET A 21 42.02 13.23 1.80
N THR A 22 42.62 12.63 2.83
CA THR A 22 42.53 13.20 4.18
C THR A 22 43.95 13.24 4.73
N ARG A 23 44.76 14.16 4.17
CA ARG A 23 46.05 14.50 4.77
C ARG A 23 45.76 15.22 6.08
N TYR A 24 45.77 14.45 7.16
CA TYR A 24 45.93 14.96 8.51
C TYR A 24 47.28 15.70 8.57
N ARG A 25 47.26 17.03 8.55
CA ARG A 25 48.47 17.84 8.77
C ARG A 25 48.74 17.87 10.27
N PRO A 26 49.87 17.35 10.77
CA PRO A 26 50.30 17.62 12.14
C PRO A 26 50.69 19.10 12.23
N VAL A 27 50.00 19.85 13.08
CA VAL A 27 50.37 21.22 13.46
C VAL A 27 51.54 21.13 14.43
N THR A 28 52.75 20.97 13.88
CA THR A 28 54.00 21.20 14.60
C THR A 28 54.61 22.50 14.09
N GLY A 29 54.22 23.60 14.71
CA GLY A 29 54.68 24.95 14.39
C GLY A 29 54.90 25.75 15.66
N ARG A 30 55.87 25.31 16.46
CA ARG A 30 56.41 26.04 17.60
C ARG A 30 57.43 27.06 17.07
N ARG A 31 57.12 28.35 17.18
CA ARG A 31 58.00 29.54 17.26
C ARG A 31 57.06 30.76 17.38
N ASP A 32 56.73 31.15 18.59
CA ASP A 32 57.38 32.29 19.28
C ASP A 32 57.49 33.53 18.39
N LEU A 33 56.60 34.51 18.63
CA LEU A 33 56.89 35.94 18.57
C LEU A 33 55.77 36.72 19.25
N ARG A 34 55.87 36.77 20.58
CA ARG A 34 55.70 37.95 21.43
C ARG A 34 55.01 39.15 20.76
N VAL A 35 53.67 39.13 20.71
CA VAL A 35 52.91 40.36 20.87
C VAL A 35 52.53 40.40 22.34
N ALA A 36 53.45 40.98 23.11
CA ALA A 36 53.17 41.44 24.46
C ALA A 36 52.13 42.56 24.35
N ILE A 37 50.85 42.18 24.29
CA ILE A 37 49.81 43.05 24.80
C ILE A 37 49.98 42.99 26.31
N CYS A 38 50.88 43.85 26.82
CA CYS A 38 50.78 44.35 28.17
C CYS A 38 49.42 45.04 28.28
N ILE A 39 48.37 44.24 28.51
CA ILE A 39 47.19 44.70 29.20
C ILE A 39 47.72 45.03 30.59
N LEU A 40 48.18 46.26 30.74
CA LEU A 40 48.15 46.97 32.00
C LEU A 40 46.74 46.77 32.52
N GLN A 41 46.59 45.74 33.38
CA GLN A 41 45.48 45.60 34.29
C GLN A 41 45.57 46.78 35.26
N SER A 42 45.25 47.98 34.75
CA SER A 42 44.60 48.99 35.56
C SER A 42 43.50 48.25 36.31
N PRO A 43 43.37 48.39 37.64
CA PRO A 43 42.32 47.74 38.39
C PRO A 43 41.00 48.11 37.73
N ALA A 44 40.47 47.20 36.92
CA ALA A 44 39.31 47.47 36.10
C ALA A 44 38.23 47.77 37.10
N ARG A 45 37.82 49.05 37.16
CA ARG A 45 36.69 49.49 37.96
C ARG A 45 35.62 48.44 37.71
N ARG A 46 35.27 47.68 38.76
CA ARG A 46 34.20 46.69 38.72
C ARG A 46 32.96 47.48 38.33
N ARG A 47 32.67 47.54 37.03
CA ARG A 47 31.42 48.10 36.54
C ARG A 47 30.38 47.14 37.09
N GLY A 48 29.57 47.62 38.02
CA GLY A 48 28.46 46.84 38.54
C GLY A 48 27.65 46.36 37.34
N ILE A 49 27.36 45.05 37.30
CA ILE A 49 26.42 44.48 36.34
C ILE A 49 25.13 45.30 36.47
N THR A 50 24.70 45.91 35.37
CA THR A 50 23.51 46.75 35.41
C THR A 50 22.29 45.85 35.55
N LEU A 51 21.31 46.28 36.34
CA LEU A 51 20.05 45.54 36.50
C LEU A 51 19.35 45.30 35.15
N LEU A 52 19.52 46.23 34.20
CA LEU A 52 19.02 46.11 32.83
C LEU A 52 19.68 44.93 32.09
N GLU A 53 20.99 44.75 32.22
CA GLU A 53 21.74 43.66 31.58
C GLU A 53 21.29 42.28 32.08
N VAL A 54 20.98 42.16 33.37
CA VAL A 54 20.42 40.93 33.96
C VAL A 54 19.01 40.68 33.44
N LEU A 55 18.15 41.70 33.40
CA LEU A 55 16.78 41.54 32.90
C LEU A 55 16.75 41.15 31.43
N VAL A 56 17.58 41.77 30.60
CA VAL A 56 17.71 41.40 29.17
C VAL A 56 18.26 39.98 29.03
N SER A 57 19.22 39.58 29.87
CA SER A 57 19.76 38.22 29.85
C SER A 57 18.69 37.18 30.21
N ILE A 58 17.93 37.41 31.28
CA ILE A 58 16.84 36.52 31.69
C ILE A 58 15.77 36.47 30.60
N PHE A 59 15.41 37.61 30.01
CA PHE A 59 14.46 37.68 28.89
C PHE A 59 14.94 36.85 27.69
N ILE A 60 16.19 37.01 27.25
CA ILE A 60 16.72 36.21 26.12
C ILE A 60 16.75 34.72 26.47
N ILE A 61 17.13 34.36 27.69
CA ILE A 61 17.13 32.96 28.14
C ILE A 61 15.72 32.38 28.16
N THR A 62 14.72 33.10 28.66
CA THR A 62 13.34 32.58 28.72
C THR A 62 12.75 32.42 27.33
N PHE A 63 12.96 33.37 26.42
CA PHE A 63 12.51 33.24 25.02
C PHE A 63 13.25 32.13 24.27
N GLY A 64 14.56 32.00 24.48
CA GLY A 64 15.35 30.91 23.89
C GLY A 64 14.88 29.53 24.37
N LEU A 65 14.63 29.39 25.67
CA LEU A 65 14.14 28.14 26.26
C LEU A 65 12.71 27.82 25.83
N LEU A 66 11.83 28.83 25.70
CA LEU A 66 10.48 28.66 25.16
C LEU A 66 10.50 28.18 23.69
N GLY A 67 11.42 28.74 22.88
CA GLY A 67 11.61 28.31 21.49
C GLY A 67 12.04 26.85 21.39
N VAL A 68 13.00 26.41 22.20
CA VAL A 68 13.44 25.01 22.24
C VAL A 68 12.30 24.09 22.70
N LEU A 69 11.53 24.48 23.72
CA LEU A 69 10.39 23.69 24.19
C LEU A 69 9.29 23.51 23.12
N ALA A 70 9.08 24.50 22.25
CA ALA A 70 8.11 24.42 21.15
C ALA A 70 8.54 23.44 20.04
N VAL A 71 9.84 23.23 19.83
CA VAL A 71 10.36 22.33 18.79
C VAL A 71 10.24 20.85 19.17
N ILE A 72 10.31 20.52 20.47
CA ILE A 72 10.24 19.14 20.96
C ILE A 72 8.97 18.40 20.50
N PRO A 73 7.74 18.91 20.68
CA PRO A 73 6.54 18.20 20.25
C PRO A 73 6.45 18.03 18.73
N ILE A 74 6.90 19.04 17.96
CA ILE A 74 6.94 18.98 16.49
C ILE A 74 7.89 17.87 16.03
N GLY A 75 9.12 17.85 16.58
CA GLY A 75 10.09 16.80 16.26
C GLY A 75 9.60 15.40 16.62
N ARG A 76 8.83 15.24 17.70
CA ARG A 76 8.24 13.93 18.06
C ARG A 76 7.18 13.48 17.06
N PHE A 77 6.34 14.40 16.58
CA PHE A 77 5.34 14.11 15.57
C PHE A 77 6.00 13.67 14.26
N ASP A 78 7.00 14.43 13.78
CA ASP A 78 7.72 14.13 12.55
C ASP A 78 8.47 12.79 12.64
N LEU A 79 9.08 12.49 13.80
CA LEU A 79 9.73 11.19 14.04
C LEU A 79 8.74 10.03 14.04
N ALA A 80 7.55 10.21 14.63
CA ALA A 80 6.51 9.19 14.63
C ALA A 80 5.99 8.92 13.20
N GLU A 81 5.78 9.97 12.39
CA GLU A 81 5.40 9.86 10.99
C GLU A 81 6.50 9.18 10.16
N MET A 82 7.77 9.55 10.38
CA MET A 82 8.93 8.92 9.75
C MET A 82 9.02 7.42 10.08
N HIS A 83 8.83 7.04 11.35
CA HIS A 83 8.81 5.64 11.75
C HIS A 83 7.65 4.87 11.12
N LYS A 84 6.47 5.49 11.04
CA LYS A 84 5.31 4.90 10.35
C LYS A 84 5.63 4.65 8.87
N ALA A 85 6.24 5.62 8.19
CA ALA A 85 6.61 5.51 6.79
C ALA A 85 7.68 4.42 6.54
N ASP A 86 8.72 4.34 7.37
CA ASP A 86 9.77 3.34 7.25
C ASP A 86 9.24 1.91 7.47
N ARG A 87 8.39 1.72 8.49
CA ARG A 87 7.72 0.44 8.75
C ARG A 87 6.77 0.05 7.64
N ALA A 88 5.98 0.99 7.14
CA ALA A 88 5.12 0.76 5.98
C ALA A 88 5.95 0.34 4.75
N ALA A 89 7.15 0.87 4.60
CA ALA A 89 8.07 0.50 3.53
C ALA A 89 8.69 -0.88 3.68
N ALA A 90 9.09 -1.25 4.89
CA ALA A 90 9.51 -2.62 5.18
C ALA A 90 8.37 -3.62 4.92
N CYS A 91 7.17 -3.33 5.43
CA CYS A 91 5.96 -4.14 5.25
C CYS A 91 5.62 -4.32 3.77
N GLY A 92 5.58 -3.24 2.98
CA GLY A 92 5.20 -3.31 1.58
C GLY A 92 6.17 -4.10 0.72
N ARG A 93 7.49 -3.92 0.93
CA ARG A 93 8.51 -4.74 0.24
C ARG A 93 8.40 -6.21 0.59
N ALA A 94 8.14 -6.52 1.86
CA ALA A 94 8.01 -7.90 2.30
C ALA A 94 6.70 -8.54 1.82
N GLY A 95 5.58 -7.82 1.84
CA GLY A 95 4.31 -8.26 1.28
C GLY A 95 4.41 -8.55 -0.21
N LEU A 96 5.15 -7.72 -0.96
CA LEU A 96 5.38 -7.96 -2.39
C LEU A 96 6.20 -9.24 -2.63
N ARG A 97 7.26 -9.43 -1.85
CA ARG A 97 8.07 -10.65 -1.90
C ARG A 97 7.24 -11.89 -1.53
N GLU A 98 6.38 -11.78 -0.52
CA GLU A 98 5.49 -12.86 -0.09
C GLU A 98 4.51 -13.24 -1.20
N ALA A 99 3.92 -12.24 -1.87
CA ALA A 99 3.02 -12.44 -2.99
C ALA A 99 3.69 -13.20 -4.15
N GLN A 100 4.95 -12.88 -4.45
CA GLN A 100 5.73 -13.57 -5.48
C GLN A 100 6.09 -14.99 -5.06
N LEU A 101 6.62 -15.18 -3.84
CA LEU A 101 7.08 -16.49 -3.36
C LEU A 101 5.94 -17.51 -3.22
N ARG A 102 4.76 -17.07 -2.79
CA ARG A 102 3.59 -17.93 -2.65
C ARG A 102 2.77 -18.06 -3.92
N GLY A 103 3.16 -17.39 -5.01
CA GLY A 103 2.42 -17.39 -6.25
C GLY A 103 1.03 -16.75 -6.13
N PHE A 104 0.84 -15.77 -5.24
CA PHE A 104 -0.44 -15.03 -5.13
C PHE A 104 -0.83 -14.32 -6.41
N LEU A 105 0.12 -14.10 -7.32
CA LEU A 105 -0.10 -13.56 -8.65
C LEU A 105 -0.54 -14.61 -9.68
N ASN A 106 -0.73 -15.87 -9.26
CA ASN A 106 -1.36 -16.90 -10.07
C ASN A 106 -2.88 -16.75 -9.98
N PRO A 107 -3.54 -16.34 -11.07
CA PRO A 107 -4.97 -16.07 -11.01
C PRO A 107 -5.82 -17.33 -10.78
N ARG A 108 -5.27 -18.53 -10.98
CA ARG A 108 -5.95 -19.81 -10.63
C ARG A 108 -6.19 -19.97 -9.13
N LEU A 109 -5.40 -19.29 -8.29
CA LEU A 109 -5.56 -19.32 -6.84
C LEU A 109 -6.60 -18.31 -6.33
N TRP A 110 -7.17 -17.49 -7.22
CA TRP A 110 -8.11 -16.45 -6.82
C TRP A 110 -9.52 -17.02 -6.76
N LEU A 111 -10.14 -16.86 -5.60
CA LEU A 111 -11.52 -17.26 -5.35
C LEU A 111 -12.40 -16.03 -5.25
N TYR A 112 -13.41 -15.98 -6.10
CA TYR A 112 -14.53 -15.07 -5.90
C TYR A 112 -15.35 -15.53 -4.71
N ARG A 113 -15.78 -14.57 -3.89
CA ARG A 113 -16.63 -14.84 -2.73
C ARG A 113 -17.92 -15.57 -3.11
N ASN A 114 -18.59 -15.16 -4.19
CA ASN A 114 -19.82 -15.81 -4.68
C ASN A 114 -19.60 -17.26 -5.15
N ARG A 115 -18.36 -17.62 -5.54
CA ARG A 115 -18.00 -18.98 -5.93
C ARG A 115 -17.99 -19.93 -4.73
N ILE A 116 -17.66 -19.46 -3.54
CA ILE A 116 -17.73 -20.27 -2.31
C ILE A 116 -19.16 -20.78 -2.11
N GLN A 117 -20.17 -19.93 -2.36
CA GLN A 117 -21.57 -20.34 -2.26
C GLN A 117 -22.00 -21.25 -3.41
N ALA A 118 -21.58 -20.99 -4.65
CA ALA A 118 -21.95 -21.80 -5.82
C ALA A 118 -21.34 -23.22 -5.80
N VAL A 119 -20.08 -23.35 -5.36
CA VAL A 119 -19.41 -24.65 -5.16
C VAL A 119 -20.13 -25.46 -4.08
N VAL A 120 -20.53 -24.80 -2.99
CA VAL A 120 -21.31 -25.41 -1.90
C VAL A 120 -22.71 -25.86 -2.37
N LEU A 121 -23.28 -25.23 -3.39
CA LEU A 121 -24.58 -25.59 -3.97
C LEU A 121 -24.50 -26.64 -5.10
N GLY A 122 -23.31 -27.20 -5.37
CA GLY A 122 -23.16 -28.33 -6.28
C GLY A 122 -23.39 -28.00 -7.76
N ASN A 123 -23.18 -26.74 -8.17
CA ASN A 123 -23.20 -26.36 -9.58
C ASN A 123 -21.78 -26.07 -10.11
N PRO A 124 -20.97 -27.11 -10.41
CA PRO A 124 -19.59 -26.95 -10.85
C PRO A 124 -19.45 -26.39 -12.28
N ALA A 125 -20.54 -26.33 -13.04
CA ALA A 125 -20.55 -25.92 -14.45
C ALA A 125 -20.95 -24.45 -14.69
N GLY A 126 -21.48 -23.76 -13.67
CA GLY A 126 -21.82 -22.34 -13.76
C GLY A 126 -20.67 -21.48 -13.28
N ASP A 127 -19.93 -20.90 -14.22
CA ASP A 127 -19.05 -19.76 -14.01
C ASP A 127 -17.90 -19.98 -13.01
N ALA A 128 -16.92 -20.78 -13.43
CA ALA A 128 -15.59 -20.19 -13.42
C ALA A 128 -15.69 -18.96 -14.33
N ALA A 129 -16.12 -17.82 -13.77
CA ALA A 129 -16.01 -16.53 -14.43
C ALA A 129 -14.51 -16.38 -14.67
N ALA A 130 -14.09 -16.86 -15.85
CA ALA A 130 -12.75 -16.75 -16.35
C ALA A 130 -12.36 -15.32 -16.06
N LEU A 131 -11.25 -15.13 -15.37
CA LEU A 131 -10.78 -13.79 -15.04
C LEU A 131 -10.90 -12.97 -16.31
N GLU A 132 -11.78 -11.99 -16.25
CA GLU A 132 -12.11 -11.19 -17.41
C GLU A 132 -10.84 -10.40 -17.69
N PHE A 133 -10.21 -10.72 -18.81
CA PHE A 133 -8.98 -10.06 -19.18
C PHE A 133 -9.24 -8.55 -19.28
N GLY A 134 -8.33 -7.75 -18.72
CA GLY A 134 -8.49 -6.30 -18.65
C GLY A 134 -9.31 -5.79 -17.46
N GLU A 135 -9.75 -6.67 -16.55
CA GLU A 135 -10.30 -6.26 -15.26
C GLU A 135 -9.21 -6.07 -14.20
N GLY A 136 -9.50 -5.21 -13.22
CA GLY A 136 -8.67 -5.03 -12.02
C GLY A 136 -9.20 -5.85 -10.84
N TYR A 137 -8.28 -6.35 -10.02
CA TYR A 137 -8.56 -7.24 -8.90
C TYR A 137 -7.95 -6.71 -7.61
N ALA A 138 -8.68 -6.82 -6.51
CA ALA A 138 -8.19 -6.56 -5.16
C ALA A 138 -8.14 -7.86 -4.36
N LEU A 139 -6.95 -8.39 -4.13
CA LEU A 139 -6.72 -9.58 -3.31
C LEU A 139 -6.68 -9.12 -1.85
N ASP A 140 -7.76 -9.37 -1.13
CA ASP A 140 -7.94 -8.90 0.23
C ASP A 140 -8.54 -9.98 1.15
N PRO A 141 -7.79 -11.07 1.40
CA PRO A 141 -8.32 -12.22 2.14
C PRO A 141 -8.67 -11.90 3.59
N LEU A 142 -7.94 -10.97 4.23
CA LEU A 142 -8.21 -10.54 5.60
C LEU A 142 -9.57 -9.83 5.70
N PHE A 143 -9.86 -8.91 4.79
CA PHE A 143 -11.17 -8.23 4.75
C PHE A 143 -12.31 -9.22 4.48
N ILE A 144 -12.14 -10.11 3.49
CA ILE A 144 -13.17 -11.10 3.15
C ILE A 144 -13.43 -12.05 4.33
N ALA A 145 -12.38 -12.51 5.01
CA ALA A 145 -12.51 -13.41 6.15
C ALA A 145 -13.23 -12.76 7.34
N ASN A 146 -13.10 -11.44 7.53
CA ASN A 146 -13.78 -10.72 8.60
C ASN A 146 -15.23 -10.36 8.26
N ASN A 147 -15.57 -10.26 6.98
CA ASN A 147 -16.86 -9.73 6.53
C ASN A 147 -17.80 -10.79 5.95
N GLN A 148 -17.75 -12.05 6.43
CA GLN A 148 -18.58 -13.17 5.96
C GLN A 148 -20.06 -13.10 6.40
N GLY A 149 -20.80 -12.05 6.00
CA GLY A 149 -22.25 -11.94 6.18
C GLY A 149 -23.06 -12.34 4.93
N PRO A 150 -24.37 -12.64 5.06
CA PRO A 150 -25.25 -13.04 3.94
C PRO A 150 -25.55 -11.94 2.90
N ASN A 151 -25.21 -10.68 3.21
CA ASN A 151 -25.38 -9.53 2.30
C ASN A 151 -24.06 -9.27 1.56
N ASP A 152 -23.68 -10.19 0.67
CA ASP A 152 -22.35 -10.23 0.06
C ASP A 152 -22.06 -9.12 -0.96
N GLY A 153 -23.12 -8.56 -1.57
CA GLY A 153 -23.02 -7.66 -2.73
C GLY A 153 -22.05 -6.49 -2.54
N PRO A 154 -22.18 -5.66 -1.48
CA PRO A 154 -21.31 -4.52 -1.25
C PRO A 154 -19.83 -4.88 -1.04
N THR A 155 -19.53 -6.06 -0.51
CA THR A 155 -18.16 -6.46 -0.13
C THR A 155 -17.37 -7.11 -1.25
N ALA A 156 -18.05 -7.49 -2.34
CA ALA A 156 -17.45 -8.16 -3.51
C ALA A 156 -16.67 -7.20 -4.43
N SER A 157 -16.82 -5.89 -4.23
CA SER A 157 -16.12 -4.83 -4.95
C SER A 157 -15.12 -4.09 -4.05
N PHE A 158 -14.09 -3.53 -4.68
CA PHE A 158 -13.14 -2.63 -4.06
C PHE A 158 -13.07 -1.31 -4.87
N PRO A 159 -13.33 -0.15 -4.24
CA PRO A 159 -13.79 0.02 -2.85
C PRO A 159 -15.16 -0.65 -2.62
N TYR A 160 -15.48 -1.00 -1.37
CA TYR A 160 -16.77 -1.63 -1.05
C TYR A 160 -17.96 -0.66 -1.21
N GLY A 161 -19.18 -1.20 -1.28
CA GLY A 161 -20.41 -0.41 -1.28
C GLY A 161 -20.75 0.29 -2.59
N VAL A 162 -19.93 0.09 -3.61
CA VAL A 162 -20.13 0.65 -4.94
C VAL A 162 -21.03 -0.25 -5.78
N SER A 163 -22.10 0.32 -6.32
CA SER A 163 -22.95 -0.31 -7.33
C SER A 163 -22.62 0.24 -8.72
N PRO A 164 -22.93 -0.48 -9.82
CA PRO A 164 -22.91 0.16 -11.14
C PRO A 164 -23.71 1.48 -11.10
N PRO A 165 -23.20 2.55 -11.73
CA PRO A 165 -22.14 2.60 -12.73
C PRO A 165 -20.71 2.83 -12.20
N PHE A 166 -20.48 2.74 -10.88
CA PHE A 166 -19.14 2.96 -10.30
C PHE A 166 -18.11 1.93 -10.78
N VAL A 167 -16.90 2.41 -11.08
CA VAL A 167 -15.75 1.62 -11.48
C VAL A 167 -15.10 1.05 -10.23
N ALA A 168 -15.11 -0.28 -10.13
CA ALA A 168 -14.55 -0.99 -9.00
C ALA A 168 -13.71 -2.18 -9.46
N MET A 169 -12.69 -2.50 -8.67
CA MET A 169 -12.00 -3.78 -8.78
C MET A 169 -12.88 -4.87 -8.19
N LYS A 170 -12.78 -6.09 -8.75
CA LYS A 170 -13.39 -7.26 -8.13
C LYS A 170 -12.54 -7.67 -6.93
N ARG A 171 -13.14 -7.77 -5.74
CA ARG A 171 -12.44 -8.23 -4.54
C ARG A 171 -12.42 -9.76 -4.52
N VAL A 172 -11.23 -10.34 -4.41
CA VAL A 172 -10.99 -11.79 -4.42
C VAL A 172 -10.25 -12.23 -3.17
N THR A 173 -10.47 -13.47 -2.74
CA THR A 173 -9.66 -14.12 -1.70
C THR A 173 -8.72 -15.14 -2.34
N LEU A 174 -7.77 -15.64 -1.56
CA LEU A 174 -6.92 -16.75 -1.96
C LEU A 174 -7.53 -18.08 -1.51
N ASP A 175 -7.31 -19.14 -2.28
CA ASP A 175 -7.57 -20.52 -1.86
C ASP A 175 -6.49 -20.97 -0.86
N PRO A 176 -6.83 -21.17 0.43
CA PRO A 176 -5.87 -21.62 1.43
C PRO A 176 -5.60 -23.14 1.37
N ASP A 177 -6.51 -23.90 0.74
CA ASP A 177 -6.47 -25.37 0.66
C ASP A 177 -5.82 -25.85 -0.64
N PHE A 178 -5.16 -24.96 -1.39
CA PHE A 178 -4.36 -25.34 -2.54
C PHE A 178 -3.08 -26.06 -2.08
N ASP A 179 -3.25 -27.25 -1.53
CA ASP A 179 -2.22 -28.28 -1.50
C ASP A 179 -1.70 -28.38 -2.94
N MET A 180 -0.37 -28.30 -3.12
CA MET A 180 0.30 -28.41 -4.41
C MET A 180 0.18 -29.81 -5.04
N ASN A 181 -0.85 -30.57 -4.67
CA ASN A 181 -1.18 -31.86 -5.24
C ASN A 181 -2.39 -31.69 -6.19
N PRO A 182 -2.17 -31.39 -7.48
CA PRO A 182 -3.23 -31.15 -8.47
C PRO A 182 -4.12 -32.37 -8.76
N LEU A 183 -3.95 -33.47 -8.02
CA LEU A 183 -4.55 -34.78 -8.30
C LEU A 183 -5.64 -35.21 -7.34
N THR A 184 -6.00 -34.42 -6.32
CA THR A 184 -7.19 -34.71 -5.49
C THR A 184 -8.38 -33.90 -6.01
N PRO A 185 -9.36 -34.54 -6.69
CA PRO A 185 -10.59 -33.87 -7.07
C PRO A 185 -11.27 -33.34 -5.80
N ILE A 186 -11.59 -32.05 -5.83
CA ILE A 186 -12.33 -31.34 -4.79
C ILE A 186 -13.69 -32.03 -4.63
N ASN A 187 -13.79 -32.97 -3.69
CA ASN A 187 -15.08 -33.51 -3.25
C ASN A 187 -15.74 -32.46 -2.35
N ALA A 188 -16.32 -31.43 -2.98
CA ALA A 188 -16.93 -30.22 -2.40
C ALA A 188 -18.20 -30.45 -1.53
N VAL A 189 -18.45 -31.64 -0.98
CA VAL A 189 -19.73 -32.00 -0.35
C VAL A 189 -19.69 -31.93 1.19
N ALA A 190 -18.61 -31.43 1.80
CA ALA A 190 -18.55 -31.31 3.25
C ALA A 190 -19.25 -30.03 3.76
N SER A 191 -20.54 -30.18 4.09
CA SER A 191 -21.44 -29.39 4.97
C SER A 191 -21.07 -27.94 5.38
N ALA A 192 -22.08 -27.06 5.44
CA ALA A 192 -21.98 -25.69 5.94
C ALA A 192 -21.33 -25.50 7.33
N ALA A 193 -21.24 -26.54 8.16
CA ALA A 193 -20.48 -26.53 9.42
C ALA A 193 -18.95 -26.54 9.19
N ALA A 194 -18.46 -27.22 8.15
CA ALA A 194 -17.07 -27.13 7.72
C ALA A 194 -16.76 -25.71 7.22
N ASN A 195 -17.71 -25.02 6.58
CA ASN A 195 -17.52 -23.65 6.12
C ASN A 195 -17.27 -22.65 7.28
N GLN A 196 -17.92 -22.81 8.44
CA GLN A 196 -17.67 -21.94 9.60
C GLN A 196 -16.32 -22.23 10.28
N VAL A 197 -15.96 -23.50 10.44
CA VAL A 197 -14.65 -23.89 11.00
C VAL A 197 -13.52 -23.45 10.07
N ASN A 198 -13.72 -23.58 8.76
CA ASN A 198 -12.80 -23.09 7.74
C ASN A 198 -12.70 -21.56 7.76
N ALA A 199 -13.81 -20.82 7.96
CA ALA A 199 -13.75 -19.36 8.07
C ALA A 199 -12.86 -18.87 9.22
N ALA A 200 -12.98 -19.48 10.41
CA ALA A 200 -12.14 -19.13 11.56
C ALA A 200 -10.67 -19.49 11.32
N LEU A 201 -10.40 -20.65 10.72
CA LEU A 201 -9.04 -21.07 10.35
C LEU A 201 -8.44 -20.14 9.29
N HIS A 202 -9.19 -19.84 8.23
CA HIS A 202 -8.79 -18.92 7.15
C HIS A 202 -8.51 -17.54 7.72
N ARG A 203 -9.34 -17.04 8.64
CA ARG A 203 -9.10 -15.78 9.34
C ARG A 203 -7.77 -15.80 10.10
N ALA A 204 -7.47 -16.86 10.86
CA ALA A 204 -6.21 -16.96 11.59
C ALA A 204 -4.99 -17.04 10.65
N VAL A 205 -5.12 -17.76 9.53
CA VAL A 205 -4.07 -17.87 8.51
C VAL A 205 -3.85 -16.53 7.80
N PHE A 206 -4.92 -15.88 7.36
CA PHE A 206 -4.82 -14.58 6.69
C PHE A 206 -4.39 -13.47 7.64
N ASP A 207 -4.83 -13.49 8.90
CA ASP A 207 -4.27 -12.60 9.92
C ASP A 207 -2.76 -12.80 10.01
N ARG A 208 -2.28 -14.04 10.07
CA ARG A 208 -0.83 -14.30 10.12
C ARG A 208 -0.05 -13.82 8.90
N ILE A 209 -0.61 -13.95 7.70
CA ILE A 209 0.08 -13.62 6.43
C ILE A 209 -0.04 -12.13 6.09
N PHE A 210 -1.23 -11.56 6.23
CA PHE A 210 -1.56 -10.20 5.80
C PHE A 210 -1.45 -9.16 6.93
N THR A 211 -1.08 -9.57 8.14
CA THR A 211 -0.57 -8.65 9.18
C THR A 211 0.95 -8.67 9.18
N TRP A 212 1.55 -7.50 9.28
CA TRP A 212 2.99 -7.36 9.46
C TRP A 212 3.26 -7.19 10.96
N PRO A 213 3.79 -8.22 11.65
CA PRO A 213 4.25 -8.05 13.01
C PRO A 213 5.45 -7.11 12.99
N ASP A 214 5.41 -6.03 13.77
CA ASP A 214 6.61 -5.22 13.95
C ASP A 214 7.63 -6.04 14.74
N ILE A 215 8.78 -6.33 14.13
CA ILE A 215 9.87 -7.10 14.76
C ILE A 215 10.80 -6.15 15.53
N LEU A 216 10.51 -4.86 15.60
CA LEU A 216 11.30 -3.95 16.42
C LEU A 216 11.07 -4.25 17.91
N ASN A 217 12.11 -4.77 18.56
CA ASN A 217 12.17 -5.12 19.99
C ASN A 217 12.13 -3.91 20.95
N VAL A 218 11.79 -2.72 20.46
CA VAL A 218 11.71 -1.50 21.26
C VAL A 218 10.30 -0.91 21.06
N PRO A 219 9.38 -1.12 22.02
CA PRO A 219 8.07 -0.48 21.95
C PRO A 219 8.28 1.04 21.96
N VAL A 220 7.60 1.73 21.04
CA VAL A 220 7.48 3.19 21.10
C VAL A 220 6.51 3.48 22.25
N PRO A 221 6.92 4.19 23.31
CA PRO A 221 6.04 4.47 24.42
C PRO A 221 4.85 5.32 23.94
N GLU A 222 3.62 4.89 24.24
CA GLU A 222 2.40 5.65 23.96
C GLU A 222 2.32 6.91 24.82
N VAL A 223 2.89 6.85 26.03
CA VAL A 223 2.93 7.97 26.99
C VAL A 223 4.25 8.72 26.86
N ALA A 224 4.17 10.05 26.77
CA ALA A 224 5.30 10.92 26.51
C ALA A 224 6.48 10.77 27.50
N ASP A 225 6.17 10.37 28.73
CA ASP A 225 7.10 10.26 29.86
C ASP A 225 7.60 8.84 30.12
N GLU A 226 7.09 7.84 29.39
CA GLU A 226 7.53 6.47 29.59
C GLU A 226 8.89 6.26 28.91
N ARG A 227 9.89 5.86 29.70
CA ARG A 227 11.23 5.58 29.19
C ARG A 227 11.19 4.33 28.30
N PRO A 228 11.91 4.30 27.17
CA PRO A 228 12.03 3.10 26.35
C PRO A 228 12.59 1.97 27.20
N ARG A 229 11.85 0.86 27.29
CA ARG A 229 12.26 -0.33 28.03
C ARG A 229 12.89 -1.31 27.05
N GLN A 230 14.12 -1.72 27.32
CA GLN A 230 14.75 -2.82 26.60
C GLN A 230 14.06 -4.12 27.02
N PHE A 231 13.32 -4.75 26.10
CA PHE A 231 12.61 -6.00 26.38
C PHE A 231 13.45 -7.25 26.13
N ILE A 232 14.50 -7.16 25.30
CA ILE A 232 15.39 -8.29 25.03
C ILE A 232 16.81 -7.90 25.40
N THR A 233 17.32 -8.51 26.47
CA THR A 233 18.75 -8.61 26.72
C THR A 233 19.21 -9.90 26.06
N ALA A 234 19.79 -9.80 24.85
CA ALA A 234 20.53 -10.91 24.27
C ALA A 234 21.81 -11.08 25.10
N LEU A 235 21.74 -11.89 26.15
CA LEU A 235 22.91 -12.30 26.91
C LEU A 235 23.67 -13.35 26.07
N ASP A 236 24.87 -12.99 25.65
CA ASP A 236 25.83 -13.89 25.00
C ASP A 236 26.16 -15.04 25.98
N THR A 237 25.50 -16.17 25.81
CA THR A 237 25.65 -17.36 26.66
C THR A 237 26.61 -18.33 25.99
N SER A 238 27.89 -17.97 25.96
CA SER A 238 28.97 -18.83 25.47
C SER A 238 29.36 -19.96 26.43
N SER A 239 28.58 -20.29 27.48
CA SER A 239 29.03 -21.35 28.42
C SER A 239 27.98 -22.18 29.18
N THR A 240 26.67 -22.02 28.99
CA THR A 240 25.71 -22.94 29.65
C THR A 240 24.56 -23.38 28.72
N PRO A 241 24.32 -24.70 28.56
CA PRO A 241 23.30 -25.25 27.65
C PRO A 241 21.88 -25.22 28.25
N SER A 242 21.57 -24.26 29.12
CA SER A 242 20.32 -24.23 29.89
C SER A 242 19.49 -22.99 29.55
N GLY A 243 18.70 -23.13 28.49
CA GLY A 243 17.39 -22.49 28.33
C GLY A 243 17.36 -20.97 28.36
N LEU A 244 17.40 -20.37 27.18
CA LEU A 244 16.85 -19.03 26.92
C LEU A 244 15.36 -19.01 27.31
N LEU A 245 15.05 -18.66 28.57
CA LEU A 245 13.68 -18.35 28.95
C LEU A 245 13.48 -16.83 28.84
N PRO A 246 12.50 -16.35 28.06
CA PRO A 246 12.11 -14.95 28.09
C PRO A 246 11.76 -14.56 29.53
N CYS A 247 12.20 -13.38 29.97
CA CYS A 247 11.94 -12.89 31.32
C CYS A 247 10.44 -12.98 31.64
N ALA A 248 10.11 -13.74 32.69
CA ALA A 248 8.74 -13.88 33.16
C ALA A 248 8.17 -12.50 33.49
N TRP A 249 7.06 -12.15 32.83
CA TRP A 249 6.25 -10.98 33.19
C TRP A 249 5.82 -11.07 34.66
N PRO A 250 5.65 -9.96 35.39
CA PRO A 250 5.01 -10.01 36.71
C PRO A 250 3.66 -10.74 36.60
N PRO A 251 3.31 -11.63 37.55
CA PRO A 251 2.04 -12.34 37.50
C PRO A 251 0.89 -11.34 37.32
N SER A 252 0.01 -11.59 36.34
CA SER A 252 -1.27 -10.88 36.26
C SER A 252 -1.93 -10.99 37.64
N PRO A 253 -2.35 -9.88 38.25
CA PRO A 253 -2.82 -9.89 39.64
C PRO A 253 -4.14 -10.64 39.85
N VAL A 254 -4.77 -11.18 38.80
CA VAL A 254 -6.14 -11.66 38.88
C VAL A 254 -6.28 -13.16 39.11
N ASP A 255 -5.39 -14.03 38.60
CA ASP A 255 -5.52 -15.48 38.84
C ASP A 255 -4.14 -16.15 38.88
N GLY A 256 -3.70 -16.56 40.07
CA GLY A 256 -2.37 -17.09 40.37
C GLY A 256 -1.97 -18.44 39.74
N VAL A 257 -2.46 -18.76 38.55
CA VAL A 257 -2.10 -19.98 37.82
C VAL A 257 -1.53 -19.60 36.44
N PRO A 258 -0.19 -19.59 36.26
CA PRO A 258 0.37 -19.46 34.93
C PRO A 258 0.03 -20.72 34.11
N PRO A 259 -0.48 -20.58 32.88
CA PRO A 259 -0.82 -21.73 32.03
C PRO A 259 0.43 -22.56 31.76
N ARG A 260 0.47 -23.79 32.31
CA ARG A 260 1.70 -24.58 32.48
C ARG A 260 2.30 -25.20 31.22
N ASN A 261 1.72 -25.03 30.03
CA ASN A 261 2.20 -25.69 28.79
C ASN A 261 2.06 -24.83 27.52
N VAL A 262 1.83 -23.53 27.66
CA VAL A 262 1.86 -22.64 26.50
C VAL A 262 3.31 -22.24 26.32
N LEU A 263 4.01 -22.86 25.34
CA LEU A 263 5.23 -22.29 24.75
C LEU A 263 4.95 -20.81 24.60
N ALA A 264 5.59 -19.96 25.41
CA ALA A 264 5.29 -18.53 25.46
C ALA A 264 5.34 -18.05 24.00
N PRO A 265 4.18 -17.78 23.36
CA PRO A 265 4.21 -17.33 21.99
C PRO A 265 5.06 -16.07 22.05
N LEU A 266 6.04 -15.95 21.16
CA LEU A 266 6.73 -14.68 20.94
C LEU A 266 5.64 -13.62 20.90
N MET A 267 5.46 -12.89 22.01
CA MET A 267 4.31 -12.03 22.15
C MET A 267 4.51 -10.96 21.11
N ARG A 268 3.58 -10.87 20.15
CA ARG A 268 3.53 -9.77 19.18
C ARG A 268 3.47 -8.48 20.00
N GLN A 269 4.60 -7.77 20.12
CA GLN A 269 4.71 -6.57 20.96
C GLN A 269 4.03 -5.37 20.31
N SER A 270 3.90 -5.36 18.98
CA SER A 270 2.95 -4.50 18.29
C SER A 270 1.73 -5.31 17.85
N LEU A 271 0.56 -4.75 18.13
CA LEU A 271 -0.72 -5.36 17.90
C LEU A 271 -1.09 -5.23 16.42
N ALA A 272 -0.41 -5.98 15.53
CA ALA A 272 -0.73 -6.04 14.09
C ALA A 272 -1.02 -4.66 13.46
N ASP A 273 -0.25 -3.63 13.84
CA ASP A 273 -0.54 -2.25 13.47
C ASP A 273 -0.51 -2.03 11.96
N PHE A 274 0.16 -2.90 11.21
CA PHE A 274 0.18 -2.84 9.76
C PHE A 274 -0.51 -4.06 9.17
N THR A 275 -1.47 -3.82 8.30
CA THR A 275 -2.06 -4.83 7.42
C THR A 275 -1.76 -4.46 5.99
N TRP A 276 -1.81 -5.43 5.09
CA TRP A 276 -1.61 -5.16 3.68
C TRP A 276 -2.58 -5.98 2.82
N MET A 277 -2.77 -5.50 1.60
CA MET A 277 -3.52 -6.21 0.55
C MET A 277 -2.81 -6.00 -0.79
N ILE A 278 -3.26 -6.69 -1.84
CA ILE A 278 -2.69 -6.54 -3.19
C ILE A 278 -3.78 -6.04 -4.13
N THR A 279 -3.47 -5.02 -4.93
CA THR A 279 -4.27 -4.70 -6.12
C THR A 279 -3.49 -5.10 -7.37
N VAL A 280 -4.19 -5.70 -8.32
CA VAL A 280 -3.65 -6.11 -9.62
C VAL A 280 -4.47 -5.39 -10.68
N ALA A 281 -3.82 -4.51 -11.45
CA ALA A 281 -4.45 -3.77 -12.52
C ALA A 281 -3.72 -4.05 -13.85
N PRO A 282 -4.44 -4.21 -14.97
CA PRO A 282 -3.78 -4.33 -16.26
C PRO A 282 -2.99 -3.05 -16.55
N ARG A 283 -1.73 -3.19 -16.96
CA ARG A 283 -0.95 -2.03 -17.40
C ARG A 283 -1.50 -1.57 -18.75
N VAL A 284 -1.85 -0.29 -18.82
CA VAL A 284 -2.30 0.36 -20.05
C VAL A 284 -1.13 1.20 -20.55
N GLU A 285 -0.33 0.65 -21.46
CA GLU A 285 0.58 1.48 -22.24
C GLU A 285 -0.08 1.88 -23.56
N ARG A 286 0.30 3.06 -24.05
CA ARG A 286 -0.22 3.64 -25.28
C ARG A 286 0.10 2.80 -26.53
N SER A 287 1.10 1.91 -26.45
CA SER A 287 1.63 1.11 -27.56
C SER A 287 1.29 -0.38 -27.54
N ASP A 288 0.74 -0.94 -26.46
CA ASP A 288 0.63 -2.41 -26.34
C ASP A 288 -0.50 -3.03 -27.20
N PHE A 289 -1.14 -2.23 -28.06
CA PHE A 289 -2.15 -2.69 -29.02
C PHE A 289 -1.59 -3.07 -30.38
N PHE A 290 -0.26 -3.07 -30.56
CA PHE A 290 0.30 -3.58 -31.80
C PHE A 290 0.09 -5.08 -31.84
N TYR A 291 -0.88 -5.48 -32.66
CA TYR A 291 -0.82 -6.74 -33.39
C TYR A 291 0.64 -6.96 -33.76
N ASP A 292 1.24 -8.03 -33.22
CA ASP A 292 2.34 -8.70 -33.89
C ASP A 292 1.69 -9.26 -35.15
N ALA A 293 1.52 -8.37 -36.13
CA ALA A 293 1.31 -8.69 -37.51
C ALA A 293 2.73 -8.73 -38.05
N ASP A 294 3.07 -9.83 -38.68
CA ASP A 294 4.44 -10.31 -38.92
C ASP A 294 5.09 -9.56 -40.10
N GLY A 295 4.73 -8.27 -40.24
CA GLY A 295 5.03 -7.41 -41.37
C GLY A 295 4.10 -7.60 -42.58
N ASP A 296 3.20 -8.58 -42.56
CA ASP A 296 2.34 -8.92 -43.69
C ASP A 296 0.86 -8.50 -43.52
N GLY A 297 0.48 -8.06 -42.33
CA GLY A 297 -0.89 -7.62 -42.04
C GLY A 297 -1.91 -8.77 -41.99
N GLN A 298 -1.46 -10.03 -41.97
CA GLN A 298 -2.31 -11.17 -41.70
C GLN A 298 -2.10 -11.66 -40.26
N PRO A 299 -3.15 -12.07 -39.54
CA PRO A 299 -2.99 -12.81 -38.30
C PRO A 299 -2.43 -14.21 -38.63
N ASP A 300 -1.20 -14.49 -38.20
CA ASP A 300 -0.46 -15.73 -38.52
C ASP A 300 -1.07 -17.04 -38.00
N ASP A 301 -2.03 -16.99 -37.08
CA ASP A 301 -2.66 -18.19 -36.48
C ASP A 301 -4.05 -18.50 -37.06
N TYR A 302 -4.30 -18.17 -38.34
CA TYR A 302 -5.52 -18.63 -39.01
C TYR A 302 -5.32 -20.08 -39.49
N ASP A 303 -5.40 -21.02 -38.55
CA ASP A 303 -5.26 -22.48 -38.74
C ASP A 303 -6.35 -23.11 -39.63
N GLY A 304 -7.03 -22.36 -40.50
CA GLY A 304 -7.94 -22.89 -41.52
C GLY A 304 -9.13 -23.73 -41.02
N ASP A 305 -9.31 -23.90 -39.71
CA ASP A 305 -10.32 -24.78 -39.11
C ASP A 305 -11.69 -24.11 -38.96
N GLY A 306 -11.81 -22.84 -39.34
CA GLY A 306 -13.06 -22.09 -39.32
C GLY A 306 -13.60 -21.84 -37.91
N ILE A 307 -12.84 -22.19 -36.89
CA ILE A 307 -13.10 -21.75 -35.52
C ILE A 307 -12.51 -20.35 -35.47
N VAL A 308 -13.39 -19.36 -35.39
CA VAL A 308 -12.98 -17.96 -35.18
C VAL A 308 -11.92 -17.98 -34.08
N PRO A 309 -10.66 -17.56 -34.34
CA PRO A 309 -9.62 -17.61 -33.33
C PRO A 309 -10.19 -16.93 -32.11
N ASP A 310 -10.31 -17.72 -31.04
CA ASP A 310 -11.05 -17.34 -29.84
C ASP A 310 -10.51 -15.97 -29.45
N PHE A 311 -11.29 -14.90 -29.65
CA PHE A 311 -10.83 -13.53 -29.45
C PHE A 311 -10.35 -13.36 -27.99
N PHE A 312 -10.85 -14.22 -27.10
CA PHE A 312 -10.39 -14.40 -25.72
C PHE A 312 -9.01 -15.07 -25.59
N GLY A 313 -8.61 -15.94 -26.52
CA GLY A 313 -7.26 -16.49 -26.65
C GLY A 313 -6.22 -15.45 -27.07
N PHE A 314 -6.58 -14.47 -27.92
CA PHE A 314 -5.70 -13.34 -28.27
C PHE A 314 -5.38 -12.46 -27.05
N LEU A 315 -6.37 -12.28 -26.16
CA LEU A 315 -6.19 -11.61 -24.88
C LEU A 315 -5.41 -12.44 -23.84
N ARG A 316 -5.08 -13.71 -24.10
CA ARG A 316 -4.16 -14.49 -23.24
C ARG A 316 -2.68 -14.19 -23.48
N LYS A 317 -2.32 -13.36 -24.47
CA LYS A 317 -0.93 -12.89 -24.59
C LYS A 317 -0.53 -12.18 -23.29
N LYS A 318 0.70 -12.47 -22.85
CA LYS A 318 1.33 -12.03 -21.59
C LYS A 318 1.15 -10.53 -21.34
N GLY A 319 0.03 -10.17 -20.72
CA GLY A 319 -0.21 -8.79 -20.30
C GLY A 319 0.72 -8.44 -19.14
N LEU A 320 1.32 -7.26 -19.21
CA LEU A 320 1.94 -6.65 -18.03
C LEU A 320 0.83 -6.15 -17.10
N TYR A 321 0.96 -6.43 -15.82
CA TYR A 321 0.07 -5.95 -14.78
C TYR A 321 0.84 -5.10 -13.79
N ASP A 322 0.24 -4.00 -13.37
CA ASP A 322 0.68 -3.23 -12.23
C ASP A 322 0.13 -3.90 -10.97
N VAL A 323 1.05 -4.51 -10.22
CA VAL A 323 0.78 -5.17 -8.95
C VAL A 323 1.21 -4.22 -7.84
N SER A 324 0.25 -3.72 -7.08
CA SER A 324 0.50 -2.82 -5.96
C SER A 324 0.20 -3.50 -4.63
N VAL A 325 1.18 -3.52 -3.73
CA VAL A 325 0.96 -3.87 -2.32
C VAL A 325 0.60 -2.60 -1.56
N VAL A 326 -0.62 -2.59 -1.03
CA VAL A 326 -1.18 -1.45 -0.30
C VAL A 326 -1.06 -1.76 1.18
N VAL A 327 -0.37 -0.90 1.92
CA VAL A 327 -0.12 -1.06 3.35
C VAL A 327 -0.97 -0.08 4.12
N PHE A 328 -1.75 -0.59 5.05
CA PHE A 328 -2.62 0.18 5.94
C PHE A 328 -2.08 0.15 7.36
N HIS A 329 -2.30 1.23 8.12
CA HIS A 329 -1.89 1.34 9.51
C HIS A 329 -3.10 1.44 10.45
N LYS A 330 -3.33 0.40 11.27
CA LYS A 330 -4.53 0.25 12.10
C LYS A 330 -5.81 0.21 11.26
N ARG A 331 -5.74 -0.51 10.13
CA ARG A 331 -6.88 -0.73 9.23
C ARG A 331 -8.05 -1.29 10.01
N ASP A 332 -9.20 -0.64 9.93
CA ASP A 332 -10.43 -1.24 10.39
C ASP A 332 -10.87 -2.30 9.36
N VAL A 333 -10.78 -3.56 9.76
CA VAL A 333 -11.24 -4.72 8.98
C VAL A 333 -12.55 -5.29 9.54
N SER A 334 -13.02 -4.74 10.66
CA SER A 334 -14.20 -5.20 11.40
C SER A 334 -15.52 -4.60 10.91
N ASP A 335 -15.45 -3.86 9.81
CA ASP A 335 -16.50 -3.02 9.24
C ASP A 335 -17.64 -3.83 8.60
N GLY A 336 -18.30 -4.66 9.41
CA GLY A 336 -19.54 -5.37 9.09
C GLY A 336 -20.78 -4.48 9.13
N ALA A 337 -20.64 -3.22 9.57
CA ALA A 337 -21.69 -2.21 9.45
C ALA A 337 -21.50 -1.46 8.13
N PHE A 338 -21.78 -2.13 7.01
CA PHE A 338 -22.24 -1.40 5.84
C PHE A 338 -23.77 -1.28 5.96
N PRO A 339 -24.34 -0.07 6.00
CA PRO A 339 -23.69 1.24 5.91
C PRO A 339 -22.99 1.68 7.22
N PRO A 340 -21.96 2.56 7.14
CA PRO A 340 -21.23 3.07 8.30
C PRO A 340 -22.17 3.75 9.31
N ALA A 341 -21.73 3.87 10.56
CA ALA A 341 -22.49 4.57 11.59
C ALA A 341 -22.83 6.01 11.14
N PRO A 342 -24.02 6.55 11.45
CA PRO A 342 -24.41 7.89 11.03
C PRO A 342 -23.38 8.96 11.43
N GLY A 343 -22.77 9.61 10.44
CA GLY A 343 -21.80 10.68 10.64
C GLY A 343 -20.34 10.24 10.68
N GLU A 344 -20.05 8.93 10.65
CA GLU A 344 -18.69 8.41 10.48
C GLU A 344 -18.44 8.10 9.01
N PRO A 345 -17.31 8.57 8.44
CA PRO A 345 -16.96 8.23 7.07
C PRO A 345 -16.61 6.75 7.00
N ALA A 346 -17.14 6.04 5.99
CA ALA A 346 -16.73 4.67 5.69
C ALA A 346 -15.21 4.57 5.52
N ALA A 347 -14.59 3.45 5.90
CA ALA A 347 -13.15 3.26 5.74
C ALA A 347 -12.71 3.29 4.26
N GLU A 348 -13.57 2.82 3.37
CA GLU A 348 -13.41 2.89 1.91
C GLU A 348 -14.53 3.76 1.34
N ARG A 349 -14.17 4.83 0.62
CA ARG A 349 -15.13 5.81 0.09
C ARG A 349 -14.88 6.04 -1.39
N VAL A 350 -15.91 6.49 -2.09
CA VAL A 350 -15.77 6.97 -3.46
C VAL A 350 -15.99 8.47 -3.49
N ALA A 351 -15.09 9.17 -4.14
CA ALA A 351 -15.24 10.53 -4.60
C ALA A 351 -15.27 10.55 -6.14
N MET A 352 -15.84 11.60 -6.70
CA MET A 352 -15.93 11.81 -8.13
C MET A 352 -14.96 12.90 -8.54
N ILE A 353 -14.46 12.82 -9.76
CA ILE A 353 -13.57 13.79 -10.40
C ILE A 353 -14.21 14.11 -11.73
N GLU A 354 -14.72 15.33 -11.85
CA GLU A 354 -15.24 15.83 -13.12
C GLU A 354 -14.12 15.85 -14.17
N GLN A 355 -14.40 15.50 -15.43
CA GLN A 355 -13.36 15.37 -16.47
C GLN A 355 -12.49 16.62 -16.61
N ASP A 356 -13.08 17.82 -16.48
CA ASP A 356 -12.37 19.09 -16.57
C ASP A 356 -11.66 19.49 -15.26
N ALA A 357 -11.78 18.68 -14.20
CA ALA A 357 -11.17 18.96 -12.90
C ALA A 357 -9.67 18.64 -12.84
N PHE A 358 -9.09 17.97 -13.85
CA PHE A 358 -7.64 17.87 -13.98
C PHE A 358 -7.07 19.19 -14.53
N LEU A 359 -6.69 20.09 -13.63
CA LEU A 359 -6.19 21.43 -13.99
C LEU A 359 -4.86 21.40 -14.77
N GLY A 360 -4.17 20.25 -14.78
CA GLY A 360 -2.86 20.04 -15.43
C GLY A 360 -2.81 18.93 -16.48
N ALA A 361 -3.93 18.58 -17.12
CA ALA A 361 -4.04 17.50 -18.11
C ALA A 361 -3.66 16.08 -17.59
N GLY A 362 -3.60 15.89 -16.26
CA GLY A 362 -3.33 14.60 -15.63
C GLY A 362 -1.86 14.17 -15.60
N LEU A 363 -0.92 15.03 -16.05
CA LEU A 363 0.51 14.70 -16.03
C LEU A 363 1.04 14.66 -14.59
N SER A 364 1.65 13.54 -14.22
CA SER A 364 2.22 13.27 -12.89
C SER A 364 1.24 13.43 -11.71
N GLY A 365 -0.07 13.34 -11.95
CA GLY A 365 -1.14 13.55 -10.96
C GLY A 365 -1.76 14.95 -11.03
N GLY A 366 -0.97 15.99 -10.85
CA GLY A 366 -1.43 17.39 -10.95
C GLY A 366 -2.48 17.78 -9.89
N ASP A 367 -3.15 18.92 -10.12
CA ASP A 367 -4.24 19.38 -9.26
C ASP A 367 -5.58 18.83 -9.75
N VAL A 368 -6.39 18.34 -8.80
CA VAL A 368 -7.67 17.68 -9.04
C VAL A 368 -8.73 18.20 -8.06
N ALA A 369 -9.95 18.45 -8.54
CA ALA A 369 -11.10 18.69 -7.68
C ALA A 369 -11.85 17.37 -7.43
N LEU A 370 -11.93 16.96 -6.16
CA LEU A 370 -12.74 15.81 -5.73
C LEU A 370 -14.12 16.32 -5.32
N SER A 371 -15.19 15.67 -5.76
CA SER A 371 -16.55 15.94 -5.36
C SER A 371 -17.19 14.73 -4.69
N THR A 372 -18.18 14.97 -3.83
CA THR A 372 -18.95 13.87 -3.22
C THR A 372 -19.86 13.19 -4.24
N VAL A 373 -20.09 11.89 -4.06
CA VAL A 373 -21.01 11.12 -4.92
C VAL A 373 -22.45 11.58 -4.79
N ALA A 374 -22.88 11.93 -3.56
CA ALA A 374 -24.20 12.49 -3.32
C ALA A 374 -24.11 14.03 -3.20
N PRO A 375 -25.10 14.79 -3.70
CA PRO A 375 -25.18 16.24 -3.48
C PRO A 375 -25.21 16.63 -2.00
N SER A 376 -25.79 15.77 -1.14
CA SER A 376 -25.84 15.95 0.30
C SER A 376 -24.65 15.31 1.04
N GLY A 377 -23.54 15.08 0.34
CA GLY A 377 -22.34 14.42 0.89
C GLY A 377 -21.75 15.20 2.07
N SER A 378 -21.18 14.47 3.03
CA SER A 378 -20.54 15.07 4.19
C SER A 378 -19.14 15.58 3.82
N PRO A 379 -18.67 16.70 4.42
CA PRO A 379 -17.27 17.12 4.28
C PRO A 379 -16.26 16.04 4.69
N ARG A 380 -16.68 15.11 5.56
CA ARG A 380 -15.88 13.96 6.01
C ARG A 380 -15.67 12.92 4.92
N ASP A 381 -16.55 12.84 3.93
CA ASP A 381 -16.41 11.89 2.83
C ASP A 381 -15.18 12.21 1.98
N LEU A 382 -14.83 13.51 1.90
CA LEU A 382 -13.62 14.04 1.25
C LEU A 382 -12.50 14.39 2.24
N GLU A 383 -12.51 13.84 3.46
CA GLU A 383 -11.40 14.05 4.39
C GLU A 383 -10.16 13.31 3.90
N LEU A 384 -9.14 14.10 3.54
CA LEU A 384 -7.84 13.62 3.08
C LEU A 384 -6.74 14.34 3.85
N ARG A 385 -5.61 13.65 4.03
CA ARG A 385 -4.40 14.17 4.65
C ARG A 385 -3.26 14.21 3.63
N LYS A 386 -2.36 15.17 3.81
CA LYS A 386 -1.08 15.16 3.09
C LYS A 386 -0.35 13.85 3.37
N GLY A 387 0.22 13.27 2.32
CA GLY A 387 0.95 12.01 2.38
C GLY A 387 0.09 10.76 2.28
N GLN A 388 -1.25 10.86 2.39
CA GLN A 388 -2.20 9.77 2.19
C GLN A 388 -2.21 9.29 0.74
N TRP A 389 -2.66 8.07 0.51
CA TRP A 389 -2.82 7.50 -0.82
C TRP A 389 -4.30 7.38 -1.19
N LEU A 390 -4.58 7.56 -2.47
CA LEU A 390 -5.88 7.29 -3.08
C LEU A 390 -5.68 6.52 -4.38
N LEU A 391 -6.74 5.84 -4.83
CA LEU A 391 -6.76 5.11 -6.09
C LEU A 391 -7.66 5.84 -7.07
N LEU A 392 -7.11 6.26 -8.21
CA LEU A 392 -7.93 6.71 -9.32
C LEU A 392 -8.43 5.51 -10.12
N CYS A 393 -9.73 5.53 -10.40
CA CYS A 393 -10.48 4.51 -11.11
C CYS A 393 -11.11 5.15 -12.34
N GLY A 394 -10.85 4.56 -13.50
CA GLY A 394 -11.37 5.05 -14.77
C GLY A 394 -11.69 3.90 -15.71
N VAL A 395 -12.17 4.25 -16.89
CA VAL A 395 -12.40 3.29 -17.97
C VAL A 395 -11.86 3.81 -19.29
N GLN A 396 -11.13 2.96 -19.99
CA GLN A 396 -10.67 3.19 -21.34
C GLN A 396 -11.62 2.52 -22.31
N ARG A 397 -12.11 3.27 -23.31
CA ARG A 397 -12.71 2.65 -24.49
C ARG A 397 -11.62 2.10 -25.38
N VAL A 398 -11.76 0.83 -25.74
CA VAL A 398 -10.87 0.21 -26.72
C VAL A 398 -11.27 0.69 -28.11
N VAL A 399 -10.33 1.34 -28.80
CA VAL A 399 -10.44 1.70 -30.21
C VAL A 399 -9.91 0.53 -31.02
N ASP A 400 -10.66 0.07 -32.02
CA ASP A 400 -10.18 -0.90 -32.98
C ASP A 400 -9.04 -0.26 -33.79
N PRO A 401 -7.80 -0.80 -33.71
CA PRO A 401 -6.66 -0.20 -34.37
C PRO A 401 -6.75 -0.28 -35.90
N SER A 402 -7.55 -1.20 -36.46
CA SER A 402 -7.65 -1.40 -37.91
C SER A 402 -8.42 -0.29 -38.63
N ASN A 403 -9.41 0.30 -37.97
CA ASN A 403 -10.33 1.26 -38.57
C ASN A 403 -10.51 2.54 -37.74
N GLY A 404 -9.93 2.61 -36.54
CA GLY A 404 -10.07 3.74 -35.62
C GLY A 404 -11.47 3.88 -35.01
N ASN A 405 -12.37 2.93 -35.26
CA ASN A 405 -13.72 2.94 -34.69
C ASN A 405 -13.70 2.42 -33.26
N LEU A 406 -14.58 2.95 -32.42
CA LEU A 406 -14.77 2.46 -31.07
C LEU A 406 -15.40 1.08 -31.12
N VAL A 407 -14.83 0.11 -30.40
CA VAL A 407 -15.47 -1.18 -30.17
C VAL A 407 -16.48 -0.98 -29.03
N PRO A 408 -17.80 -0.93 -29.30
CA PRO A 408 -18.77 -0.44 -28.32
C PRO A 408 -18.87 -1.30 -27.06
N THR A 409 -18.41 -2.55 -27.14
CA THR A 409 -18.54 -3.56 -26.07
C THR A 409 -17.27 -3.74 -25.24
N MET A 410 -16.13 -3.15 -25.63
CA MET A 410 -14.87 -3.37 -24.94
C MET A 410 -14.46 -2.16 -24.11
N ILE A 411 -14.73 -2.28 -22.82
CA ILE A 411 -14.33 -1.31 -21.80
C ILE A 411 -13.23 -1.96 -20.98
N ARG A 412 -12.08 -1.29 -20.87
CA ARG A 412 -11.01 -1.70 -19.96
C ARG A 412 -11.05 -0.81 -18.72
N LYS A 413 -11.00 -1.39 -17.54
CA LYS A 413 -10.92 -0.61 -16.30
C LYS A 413 -9.46 -0.24 -16.02
N VAL A 414 -9.23 1.01 -15.67
CA VAL A 414 -7.90 1.56 -15.37
C VAL A 414 -7.84 1.95 -13.91
N PHE A 415 -6.76 1.55 -13.25
CA PHE A 415 -6.58 1.76 -11.82
C PHE A 415 -5.15 2.20 -11.55
N LYS A 416 -4.98 3.36 -10.90
CA LYS A 416 -3.66 3.94 -10.63
C LYS A 416 -3.62 4.59 -9.25
N TRP A 417 -2.59 4.26 -8.48
CA TRP A 417 -2.40 4.80 -7.13
C TRP A 417 -1.67 6.14 -7.17
N TYR A 418 -2.17 7.11 -6.41
CA TYR A 418 -1.60 8.45 -6.28
C TYR A 418 -1.39 8.80 -4.82
N ARG A 419 -0.34 9.57 -4.56
CA ARG A 419 -0.05 10.15 -3.25
C ARG A 419 -0.55 11.59 -3.20
N VAL A 420 -1.27 11.93 -2.15
CA VAL A 420 -1.73 13.29 -1.88
C VAL A 420 -0.56 14.15 -1.43
N VAL A 421 -0.20 15.17 -2.20
CA VAL A 421 0.90 16.11 -1.91
C VAL A 421 0.41 17.29 -1.10
N ALA A 422 -0.75 17.81 -1.45
CA ALA A 422 -1.40 18.93 -0.79
C ALA A 422 -2.92 18.74 -0.80
N VAL A 423 -3.56 19.29 0.23
CA VAL A 423 -5.00 19.30 0.39
C VAL A 423 -5.43 20.76 0.50
N GLY A 424 -6.29 21.18 -0.42
CA GLY A 424 -6.86 22.52 -0.45
C GLY A 424 -8.12 22.64 0.39
N ASP A 425 -8.73 23.82 0.28
CA ASP A 425 -9.96 24.17 0.99
C ASP A 425 -11.15 23.35 0.49
N PHE A 426 -12.09 23.14 1.40
CA PHE A 426 -13.36 22.48 1.12
C PHE A 426 -14.39 23.54 0.75
N ASP A 427 -15.04 23.36 -0.41
CA ASP A 427 -16.09 24.23 -0.89
C ASP A 427 -17.46 23.56 -0.72
N PRO A 428 -18.25 23.94 0.30
CA PRO A 428 -19.60 23.42 0.49
C PRO A 428 -20.64 24.07 -0.44
N SER A 429 -20.28 25.11 -1.19
CA SER A 429 -21.23 25.93 -1.95
C SER A 429 -21.57 25.37 -3.33
N ALA A 430 -20.74 24.46 -3.84
CA ALA A 430 -20.99 23.74 -5.08
C ALA A 430 -22.19 22.78 -4.92
N ASN A 431 -22.88 22.48 -6.03
CA ASN A 431 -24.00 21.54 -6.07
C ASN A 431 -23.64 20.16 -5.49
N ARG A 432 -22.37 19.79 -5.64
CA ARG A 432 -21.71 18.70 -4.92
C ARG A 432 -20.55 19.32 -4.15
N PRO A 433 -20.47 19.15 -2.82
CA PRO A 433 -19.33 19.65 -2.07
C PRO A 433 -18.01 19.17 -2.66
N THR A 434 -17.07 20.09 -2.85
CA THR A 434 -15.78 19.80 -3.52
C THR A 434 -14.59 20.08 -2.63
N ARG A 435 -13.47 19.43 -2.93
CA ARG A 435 -12.17 19.67 -2.30
C ARG A 435 -11.06 19.55 -3.34
N TYR A 436 -10.23 20.58 -3.42
CA TYR A 436 -9.06 20.57 -4.28
C TYR A 436 -7.92 19.78 -3.63
N VAL A 437 -7.23 18.95 -4.40
CA VAL A 437 -6.07 18.19 -3.95
C VAL A 437 -4.99 18.19 -5.02
N THR A 438 -3.74 18.23 -4.60
CA THR A 438 -2.59 18.02 -5.49
C THR A 438 -2.11 16.59 -5.34
N LEU A 439 -2.03 15.87 -6.45
CA LEU A 439 -1.64 14.47 -6.51
C LEU A 439 -0.25 14.30 -7.13
N ALA A 440 0.50 13.32 -6.63
CA ALA A 440 1.73 12.82 -7.23
C ALA A 440 1.57 11.34 -7.57
N GLY A 441 1.81 11.00 -8.83
CA GLY A 441 1.68 9.62 -9.31
C GLY A 441 1.98 9.48 -10.80
N PRO A 442 1.56 8.38 -11.43
CA PRO A 442 1.73 8.17 -12.87
C PRO A 442 0.88 9.15 -13.68
N ASP A 443 1.17 9.28 -14.97
CA ASP A 443 0.33 10.09 -15.86
C ASP A 443 -1.08 9.48 -16.00
N TRP A 444 -2.09 10.34 -16.02
CA TRP A 444 -3.49 9.98 -16.27
C TRP A 444 -3.91 10.41 -17.67
N ASP A 445 -4.32 9.47 -18.53
CA ASP A 445 -4.87 9.80 -19.85
C ASP A 445 -6.32 10.28 -19.70
N PRO A 446 -6.68 11.49 -20.17
CA PRO A 446 -8.06 11.98 -20.13
C PRO A 446 -9.07 11.06 -20.82
N ASN A 447 -8.63 10.21 -21.76
CA ASN A 447 -9.49 9.21 -22.41
C ASN A 447 -9.91 8.06 -21.48
N TRP A 448 -9.35 7.99 -20.28
CA TRP A 448 -9.77 7.06 -19.23
C TRP A 448 -10.96 7.59 -18.40
N SER A 449 -11.36 8.84 -18.61
CA SER A 449 -12.56 9.45 -18.02
C SER A 449 -13.71 9.33 -19.02
N PHE A 450 -14.27 8.13 -19.22
CA PHE A 450 -15.35 7.94 -20.20
C PHE A 450 -16.76 7.83 -19.60
N LEU A 451 -16.90 7.33 -18.36
CA LEU A 451 -18.22 7.10 -17.77
C LEU A 451 -18.85 8.40 -17.31
N ASP A 452 -20.11 8.58 -17.65
CA ASP A 452 -21.02 9.53 -17.01
C ASP A 452 -21.79 8.73 -15.94
N THR A 453 -21.33 8.84 -14.69
CA THR A 453 -21.81 8.02 -13.57
C THR A 453 -23.08 8.60 -12.95
N ASP A 454 -23.26 9.92 -13.02
CA ASP A 454 -24.42 10.59 -12.44
C ASP A 454 -25.51 10.98 -13.46
N GLY A 455 -25.23 10.83 -14.76
CA GLY A 455 -26.15 11.08 -15.86
C GLY A 455 -26.26 12.55 -16.26
N ASP A 456 -25.34 13.41 -15.81
CA ASP A 456 -25.33 14.84 -16.14
C ASP A 456 -24.70 15.15 -17.51
N GLY A 457 -24.19 14.13 -18.20
CA GLY A 457 -23.53 14.22 -19.50
C GLY A 457 -22.03 14.56 -19.42
N VAL A 458 -21.49 14.77 -18.22
CA VAL A 458 -20.08 14.97 -17.94
C VAL A 458 -19.44 13.61 -17.70
N ARG A 459 -18.25 13.40 -18.26
CA ARG A 459 -17.51 12.18 -18.00
C ARG A 459 -16.71 12.34 -16.73
N GLU A 460 -16.52 11.26 -16.02
CA GLU A 460 -16.01 11.28 -14.67
C GLU A 460 -14.94 10.23 -14.50
N THR A 461 -13.88 10.63 -13.83
CA THR A 461 -12.97 9.71 -13.15
C THR A 461 -13.49 9.54 -11.73
N GLN A 462 -13.26 8.38 -11.14
CA GLN A 462 -13.60 8.12 -9.74
C GLN A 462 -12.32 8.03 -8.91
N ALA A 463 -12.39 8.44 -7.66
CA ALA A 463 -11.30 8.29 -6.71
C ALA A 463 -11.79 7.44 -5.53
N ALA A 464 -11.18 6.29 -5.33
CA ALA A 464 -11.37 5.52 -4.12
C ALA A 464 -10.44 6.07 -3.02
N LEU A 465 -11.05 6.51 -1.93
CA LEU A 465 -10.38 7.10 -0.77
C LEU A 465 -10.33 6.08 0.36
N PHE A 466 -9.18 5.96 1.00
CA PHE A 466 -8.95 4.95 2.02
C PHE A 466 -8.42 5.60 3.28
N SER A 467 -9.09 5.37 4.40
CA SER A 467 -8.54 5.70 5.70
C SER A 467 -7.24 4.91 5.92
N ASP A 468 -6.25 5.55 6.53
CA ASP A 468 -5.07 4.88 7.08
C ASP A 468 -4.10 4.18 6.10
N THR A 469 -4.18 4.46 4.81
CA THR A 469 -3.16 3.95 3.86
C THR A 469 -1.82 4.61 4.13
N ALA A 470 -0.85 3.82 4.61
CA ALA A 470 0.48 4.27 4.99
C ALA A 470 1.47 4.25 3.82
N GLY A 471 1.28 3.37 2.84
CA GLY A 471 2.15 3.27 1.68
C GLY A 471 1.63 2.35 0.59
N VAL A 472 2.08 2.57 -0.64
CA VAL A 472 1.76 1.73 -1.80
C VAL A 472 3.05 1.39 -2.53
N TYR A 473 3.23 0.11 -2.85
CA TYR A 473 4.42 -0.43 -3.53
C TYR A 473 4.01 -1.12 -4.81
N THR A 474 4.24 -0.45 -5.94
CA THR A 474 3.85 -0.96 -7.25
C THR A 474 5.05 -1.55 -7.97
N VAL A 475 4.87 -2.75 -8.52
CA VAL A 475 5.76 -3.36 -9.50
C VAL A 475 4.96 -3.75 -10.72
N THR A 476 5.54 -3.61 -11.90
CA THR A 476 4.95 -4.15 -13.11
C THR A 476 5.52 -5.55 -13.34
N THR A 477 4.64 -6.54 -13.50
CA THR A 477 5.01 -7.92 -13.74
C THR A 477 3.96 -8.63 -14.59
N GLU A 478 4.34 -9.70 -15.25
CA GLU A 478 3.39 -10.64 -15.85
C GLU A 478 2.69 -11.45 -14.75
N LEU A 479 1.44 -11.87 -14.99
CA LEU A 479 0.75 -12.82 -14.11
C LEU A 479 1.24 -14.24 -14.41
N HIS A 480 1.48 -15.01 -13.34
CA HIS A 480 2.04 -16.35 -13.44
C HIS A 480 0.91 -17.35 -13.63
N TRP A 481 0.60 -17.73 -14.87
CA TRP A 481 -0.44 -18.72 -15.14
C TRP A 481 -0.02 -20.17 -14.79
N ASN A 482 1.28 -20.44 -14.81
CA ASN A 482 1.86 -21.72 -14.43
C ASN A 482 2.59 -21.58 -13.09
N SER A 483 2.66 -22.68 -12.34
CA SER A 483 3.40 -22.71 -11.09
C SER A 483 4.90 -22.47 -11.36
N ILE A 484 5.57 -21.70 -10.51
CA ILE A 484 7.03 -21.51 -10.57
C ILE A 484 7.77 -22.85 -10.45
N TRP A 485 7.11 -23.87 -9.89
CA TRP A 485 7.66 -25.20 -9.62
C TRP A 485 7.38 -26.24 -10.72
N GLU A 486 6.68 -25.89 -11.79
CA GLU A 486 6.36 -26.81 -12.91
C GLU A 486 7.44 -26.87 -14.00
N TYR A 487 8.56 -26.17 -13.81
CA TYR A 487 9.79 -26.30 -14.60
C TYR A 487 10.85 -27.08 -13.84
#